data_AF-C5MJZ0-F1
#
_entry.id   AF-C5MJZ0-F1
#
_cell.length_a   1.000
_cell.length_b   1.000
_cell.length_c   1.000
_cell.angle_alpha   90.00
_cell.angle_beta   90.00
_cell.angle_gamma   90.00
#
_symmetry.space_group_name_H-M   'P 1'
#
loop_
_entity.id
_entity.type
_entity.pdbx_description
1 polymer ?
#
loop_
_entity_poly.entity_id
_entity_poly.type
_entity_poly.pdbx_seq_one_letter_code
_entity_poly.pdbx_strand_id
1 'polypeptide(L)'
;GHQWYWSYEYNDFEIVEFDSYMIPMNENKMFDFRLLDVDNRMVIPYNSQIRMIVTAADVLHSWTIPSISVKIDATPGRLNQS
;
A
#
# COMPACT_ATOMS: atom_id res chain seq x y z
N GLY A 1 6.59 1.64 3.61
CA GLY A 1 7.12 1.07 2.37
C GLY A 1 8.41 0.36 2.69
N HIS A 2 8.54 -0.88 2.23
CA HIS A 2 9.70 -1.74 2.49
C HIS A 2 10.24 -2.31 1.19
N GLN A 3 11.42 -2.93 1.26
CA GLN A 3 12.02 -3.63 0.16
C GLN A 3 11.11 -4.78 -0.29
N TRP A 4 10.39 -4.53 -1.38
CA TRP A 4 9.49 -5.43 -2.12
C TRP A 4 8.13 -5.74 -1.48
N TYR A 5 7.68 -4.94 -0.51
CA TYR A 5 6.31 -5.02 0.02
C TYR A 5 5.86 -3.70 0.65
N TRP A 6 4.55 -3.60 0.92
CA TRP A 6 3.95 -2.47 1.60
C TRP A 6 3.32 -2.92 2.91
N SER A 7 3.47 -2.11 3.95
CA SER A 7 2.75 -2.28 5.21
C SER A 7 1.78 -1.11 5.35
N TYR A 8 0.59 -1.39 5.86
CA TYR A 8 -0.48 -0.42 6.05
C TYR A 8 -0.89 -0.38 7.51
N GLU A 9 -1.12 0.83 8.01
CA GLU A 9 -1.48 1.09 9.40
C GLU A 9 -2.73 1.99 9.41
N TYR A 10 -3.78 1.54 10.10
CA TYR A 10 -4.97 2.33 10.39
C TYR A 10 -4.93 2.70 11.86
N ASN A 11 -4.75 3.99 12.18
CA ASN A 11 -4.56 4.46 13.56
C ASN A 11 -5.76 5.22 14.15
N ASP A 12 -6.73 5.61 13.32
CA ASP A 12 -7.79 6.54 13.74
C ASP A 12 -8.88 5.89 14.60
N PHE A 13 -9.05 4.56 14.56
CA PHE A 13 -10.14 3.85 15.26
C PHE A 13 -9.64 2.68 16.11
N GLU A 14 -9.05 1.67 15.46
CA GLU A 14 -8.39 0.53 16.08
C GLU A 14 -7.03 0.38 15.40
N ILE A 15 -5.98 0.06 16.17
CA ILE A 15 -4.66 -0.18 15.62
C ILE A 15 -4.72 -1.48 14.81
N VAL A 16 -4.89 -1.32 13.50
CA VAL A 16 -4.83 -2.41 12.53
C VAL A 16 -3.59 -2.20 11.68
N GLU A 17 -2.69 -3.17 11.74
CA GLU A 17 -1.45 -3.18 10.97
C GLU A 17 -1.35 -4.51 10.21
N PHE A 18 -0.96 -4.44 8.94
CA PHE A 18 -0.73 -5.64 8.12
C PHE A 18 0.24 -5.37 6.98
N ASP A 19 0.92 -6.44 6.56
CA ASP A 19 1.79 -6.45 5.40
C ASP A 19 1.03 -6.92 4.15
N SER A 20 1.42 -6.38 3.00
CA SER A 20 0.84 -6.61 1.69
C SER A 20 1.95 -7.02 0.71
N TYR A 21 1.95 -8.30 0.35
CA TYR A 21 2.88 -8.93 -0.56
C TYR A 21 2.20 -9.28 -1.88
N MET A 22 2.98 -9.21 -2.97
CA MET A 22 2.53 -9.71 -4.27
C MET A 22 2.29 -11.22 -4.20
N ILE A 23 1.15 -11.68 -4.72
CA ILE A 23 0.86 -13.12 -4.77
C ILE A 23 1.86 -13.80 -5.72
N PRO A 24 2.57 -14.86 -5.26
CA PRO A 24 3.47 -15.63 -6.11
C PRO A 24 2.74 -16.27 -7.30
N MET A 25 3.42 -16.38 -8.44
CA MET A 25 2.78 -16.84 -9.68
C MET A 25 2.26 -18.29 -9.63
N ASN A 26 2.83 -19.12 -8.75
CA ASN A 26 2.39 -20.47 -8.46
C ASN A 26 1.13 -20.54 -7.57
N GLU A 27 0.78 -19.44 -6.90
CA GLU A 27 -0.38 -19.31 -6.01
C GLU A 27 -1.53 -18.51 -6.63
N ASN A 28 -1.31 -17.93 -7.82
CA ASN A 28 -2.33 -17.21 -8.57
C ASN A 28 -3.55 -18.09 -8.88
N LYS A 29 -4.73 -17.54 -8.61
CA LYS A 29 -6.02 -18.14 -8.98
C LYS A 29 -6.41 -17.73 -10.40
N MET A 30 -7.41 -18.40 -10.95
CA MET A 30 -7.86 -18.24 -12.34
C MET A 30 -8.26 -16.79 -12.71
N PHE A 31 -8.61 -15.96 -11.73
CA PHE A 31 -9.05 -14.57 -11.93
C PHE A 31 -8.09 -13.52 -11.35
N ASP A 32 -6.92 -13.94 -10.89
CA ASP A 32 -5.94 -13.02 -10.33
C ASP A 32 -5.13 -12.35 -11.45
N PHE A 33 -4.83 -11.07 -11.28
CA PHE A 33 -3.97 -10.32 -12.17
C PHE A 33 -2.50 -10.56 -11.82
N ARG A 34 -1.79 -11.18 -12.77
CA ARG A 34 -0.34 -11.44 -12.67
C ARG A 34 0.43 -10.15 -12.37
N LEU A 35 1.24 -10.16 -11.31
CA LEU A 35 2.06 -9.05 -10.80
C LEU A 35 1.28 -7.82 -10.29
N LEU A 36 -0.04 -7.93 -10.09
CA LEU A 36 -0.87 -6.84 -9.59
C LEU A 36 -1.63 -7.21 -8.33
N ASP A 37 -2.07 -8.46 -8.20
CA ASP A 37 -2.75 -8.90 -7.00
C ASP A 37 -1.80 -9.15 -5.83
N VAL A 38 -2.32 -8.87 -4.63
CA VAL A 38 -1.65 -8.96 -3.34
C VAL A 38 -2.46 -9.83 -2.38
N ASP A 39 -1.78 -10.40 -1.39
CA ASP A 39 -2.39 -11.25 -0.36
C ASP A 39 -3.38 -10.49 0.54
N ASN A 40 -2.97 -9.32 1.04
CA ASN A 40 -3.77 -8.43 1.88
C ASN A 40 -3.98 -7.10 1.16
N ARG A 41 -5.23 -6.82 0.77
CA ARG A 41 -5.60 -5.57 0.10
C ARG A 41 -5.87 -4.48 1.13
N MET A 42 -5.36 -3.27 0.87
CA MET A 42 -5.77 -2.08 1.59
C MET A 42 -7.26 -1.79 1.34
N VAL A 43 -8.06 -1.79 2.40
CA VAL A 43 -9.50 -1.49 2.33
C VAL A 43 -9.73 -0.10 2.90
N ILE A 44 -10.47 0.71 2.16
CA ILE A 44 -10.79 2.08 2.53
C ILE A 44 -12.28 2.36 2.31
N PRO A 45 -12.92 3.22 3.12
CA PRO A 45 -14.32 3.57 2.94
C PRO A 45 -14.53 4.36 1.63
N TYR A 46 -15.61 4.04 0.92
CA TYR A 46 -16.00 4.79 -0.28
C TYR A 46 -16.61 6.16 0.09
N ASN A 47 -16.41 7.15 -0.78
CA ASN A 47 -16.97 8.50 -0.66
C ASN A 47 -16.66 9.20 0.67
N SER A 48 -15.47 8.93 1.22
CA SER A 48 -14.95 9.55 2.44
C SER A 48 -13.63 10.23 2.13
N GLN A 49 -13.35 11.35 2.79
CA GLN A 49 -12.05 12.00 2.67
C GLN A 49 -11.02 11.17 3.43
N ILE A 50 -10.01 10.68 2.72
CA ILE A 50 -8.93 9.86 3.28
C ILE A 50 -7.65 10.68 3.23
N ARG A 51 -6.94 10.74 4.35
CA ARG A 51 -5.57 11.25 4.41
C ARG A 51 -4.62 10.07 4.36
N MET A 52 -3.64 10.11 3.47
CA MET A 52 -2.57 9.12 3.46
C MET A 52 -1.26 9.74 3.93
N ILE A 53 -0.55 9.02 4.80
CA ILE A 53 0.81 9.34 5.20
C ILE A 53 1.71 8.23 4.69
N VAL A 54 2.67 8.58 3.83
CA VAL A 54 3.55 7.63 3.17
C VAL A 54 5.00 7.88 3.56
N THR A 55 5.68 6.82 3.98
CA THR A 55 7.12 6.81 4.29
C THR A 55 7.74 5.45 3.95
N ALA A 56 9.07 5.39 3.99
CA ALA A 56 9.82 4.16 3.79
C ALA A 56 10.66 3.82 5.03
N ALA A 57 10.82 2.53 5.31
CA ALA A 57 11.67 2.08 6.41
C ALA A 57 13.12 1.81 5.97
N ASP A 58 13.37 1.63 4.67
CA ASP A 58 14.67 1.24 4.12
C ASP A 58 15.18 2.19 3.04
N VAL A 59 14.73 2.02 1.79
CA VAL A 59 15.18 2.75 0.60
C VAL A 59 14.03 3.57 0.02
N LEU A 60 14.30 4.28 -1.07
CA LEU A 60 13.28 5.06 -1.77
C LEU A 60 12.26 4.13 -2.44
N HIS A 61 10.98 4.40 -2.21
CA HIS A 61 9.86 3.80 -2.94
C HIS A 61 8.89 4.88 -3.41
N SER A 62 7.87 4.52 -4.18
CA SER A 62 6.80 5.44 -4.57
C SER A 62 5.46 4.71 -4.53
N TRP A 63 4.53 5.18 -3.72
CA TRP A 63 3.18 4.63 -3.61
C TRP A 63 2.31 5.26 -4.69
N THR A 64 1.78 4.45 -5.60
CA THR A 64 1.06 4.95 -6.80
C THR A 64 -0.19 4.13 -7.05
N ILE A 65 -1.34 4.80 -7.20
CA ILE A 65 -2.57 4.23 -7.74
C ILE A 65 -3.09 5.16 -8.85
N PRO A 66 -2.87 4.82 -10.13
CA PRO A 66 -3.20 5.71 -11.24
C PRO A 66 -4.69 6.03 -11.38
N SER A 67 -5.58 5.10 -11.05
CA SER A 67 -7.03 5.27 -11.19
C SER A 67 -7.62 6.34 -10.27
N ILE A 68 -6.94 6.67 -9.17
CA ILE A 68 -7.28 7.78 -8.27
C ILE A 68 -6.31 8.97 -8.41
N SER A 69 -5.44 8.94 -9.43
CA SER A 69 -4.44 9.99 -9.70
C SER A 69 -3.49 10.29 -8.53
N VAL A 70 -3.18 9.29 -7.70
CA VAL A 70 -2.27 9.46 -6.56
C VAL A 70 -0.91 8.86 -6.88
N LYS A 71 0.14 9.64 -6.64
CA LYS A 71 1.54 9.22 -6.60
C LYS A 71 2.25 9.98 -5.48
N ILE A 72 2.84 9.26 -4.53
CA ILE A 72 3.52 9.84 -3.36
C ILE A 72 4.82 9.09 -3.14
N ASP A 73 5.93 9.82 -3.16
CA ASP A 73 7.24 9.22 -2.89
C ASP A 73 7.37 8.87 -1.40
N ALA A 74 7.86 7.66 -1.13
CA ALA A 74 8.16 7.16 0.20
C ALA A 74 9.67 7.32 0.43
N THR A 75 10.04 8.32 1.24
CA THR A 75 11.44 8.63 1.55
C THR A 75 11.76 8.26 2.99
N PRO A 76 12.82 7.47 3.27
CA PRO A 76 13.22 7.16 4.63
C PRO A 76 13.47 8.43 5.46
N GLY A 77 12.92 8.47 6.67
CA GLY A 77 13.02 9.62 7.56
C GLY A 77 12.15 10.83 7.20
N ARG A 78 11.25 10.72 6.21
CA ARG A 78 10.27 11.76 5.86
C ARG A 78 8.86 11.20 5.78
N LEU A 79 7.90 11.93 6.33
CA LEU A 79 6.47 11.63 6.23
C LEU A 79 5.87 12.54 5.13
N ASN A 80 5.40 11.96 4.03
CA ASN A 80 4.70 12.69 2.97
C ASN A 80 3.19 12.49 3.09
N GLN A 81 2.40 13.54 2.86
CA GLN A 81 0.95 13.53 3.02
C GLN A 81 0.24 13.87 1.68
N SER A 82 -0.86 13.18 1.39
CA SER A 82 -1.87 13.58 0.38
C SER A 82 -3.25 13.70 1.00
#